data_AF-A0AAN1E5J3-F1
#
_entry.id   AF-A0AAN1E5J3-F1
#
_cell.length_a   1.000
_cell.length_b   1.000
_cell.length_c   1.000
_cell.angle_alpha   90.00
_cell.angle_beta   90.00
_cell.angle_gamma   90.00
#
_symmetry.space_group_name_H-M   'P 1'
#
loop_
_entity.id
_entity.type
_entity.pdbx_description
1 polymer ?
#
loop_
_entity_poly.entity_id
_entity_poly.type
_entity_poly.pdbx_seq_one_letter_code
_entity_poly.pdbx_strand_id
1 'polypeptide(L)'
;MKVFTFLLIIMVCLYNFGVRAAMDNSKHSDEAEKLLAELSARKGEGEGEGEGEGEGEGEGEGEGEPKSTVSVFYLQPEEVNTLSHQAKRGDGEAGFRLFLYYKLSNYDEEKSSQWLKIAANNGHATAQYRLYVELQEQGETKEANEWLQKIKLAASNNDSSAIWFLVNCYKNQGNKKEALQWAYKLKASKQPLDADRLIEELTKEQK
;
A
#
# COMPACT_ATOMS: atom_id res chain seq x y z
N MET A 1 -52.78 27.54 11.13
CA MET A 1 -52.72 26.10 11.46
C MET A 1 -52.41 25.16 10.27
N LYS A 2 -51.87 25.63 9.12
CA LYS A 2 -51.54 24.75 7.97
C LYS A 2 -50.04 24.41 7.83
N VAL A 3 -49.16 25.13 8.51
CA VAL A 3 -47.70 24.94 8.43
C VAL A 3 -47.22 23.78 9.32
N PHE A 4 -47.89 23.54 10.45
CA PHE A 4 -47.52 22.48 11.39
C PHE A 4 -47.80 21.08 10.83
N THR A 5 -48.84 20.91 10.02
CA THR A 5 -49.19 19.63 9.40
C THR A 5 -48.21 19.22 8.30
N PHE A 6 -47.60 20.17 7.59
CA PHE A 6 -46.65 19.88 6.52
C PHE A 6 -45.30 19.38 7.05
N LEU A 7 -44.83 19.97 8.15
CA LEU A 7 -43.61 19.53 8.87
C LEU A 7 -43.75 18.12 9.44
N LEU A 8 -44.95 17.76 9.93
CA LEU A 8 -45.19 16.44 10.50
C LEU A 8 -45.21 15.35 9.42
N ILE A 9 -45.72 15.64 8.22
CA ILE A 9 -45.71 14.71 7.08
C ILE A 9 -44.27 14.47 6.59
N ILE A 10 -43.46 15.52 6.48
CA ILE A 10 -42.05 15.39 6.04
C ILE A 10 -41.23 14.56 7.04
N MET A 11 -41.41 14.78 8.35
CA MET A 11 -40.76 14.00 9.40
C MET A 11 -41.14 12.51 9.35
N VAL A 12 -42.42 12.19 9.14
CA VAL A 12 -42.88 10.80 9.02
C VAL A 12 -42.34 10.13 7.74
N CYS A 13 -42.23 10.87 6.63
CA CYS A 13 -41.64 10.35 5.39
C CYS A 13 -40.13 10.07 5.53
N LEU A 14 -39.38 10.97 6.16
CA LEU A 14 -37.94 10.79 6.39
C LEU A 14 -37.66 9.63 7.36
N TYR A 15 -38.48 9.47 8.40
CA TYR A 15 -38.38 8.35 9.33
C TYR A 15 -38.66 7.01 8.64
N ASN A 16 -39.74 6.91 7.85
CA ASN A 16 -40.06 5.68 7.11
C ASN A 16 -39.02 5.34 6.03
N PHE A 17 -38.42 6.33 5.36
CA PHE A 17 -37.36 6.11 4.38
C PHE A 17 -36.08 5.56 5.03
N GLY A 18 -35.67 6.13 6.17
CA GLY A 18 -34.52 5.63 6.94
C GLY A 18 -34.70 4.20 7.45
N VAL A 19 -35.91 3.86 7.92
CA VAL A 19 -36.24 2.49 8.37
C VAL A 19 -36.24 1.50 7.21
N ARG A 20 -36.71 1.90 6.02
CA ARG A 20 -36.67 1.03 4.83
C ARG A 20 -35.25 0.77 4.34
N ALA A 21 -34.40 1.80 4.32
CA ALA A 21 -32.99 1.66 3.98
C ALA A 21 -32.23 0.76 4.98
N ALA A 22 -32.56 0.84 6.27
CA ALA A 22 -32.00 -0.04 7.28
C ALA A 22 -32.45 -1.51 7.11
N MET A 23 -33.70 -1.75 6.69
CA MET A 23 -34.22 -3.10 6.40
C MET A 23 -33.62 -3.74 5.15
N ASP A 24 -33.29 -2.97 4.11
CA ASP A 24 -32.60 -3.52 2.93
C ASP A 24 -31.12 -3.81 3.26
N ASN A 25 -30.49 -3.02 4.13
CA ASN A 25 -29.13 -3.27 4.60
C ASN A 25 -29.03 -4.52 5.50
N SER A 26 -30.07 -4.81 6.32
CA SER A 26 -30.10 -6.03 7.13
C SER A 26 -30.25 -7.30 6.28
N LYS A 27 -31.06 -7.26 5.21
CA LYS A 27 -31.20 -8.41 4.29
C LYS A 27 -29.89 -8.78 3.58
N HIS A 28 -29.08 -7.79 3.19
CA HIS A 28 -27.77 -8.04 2.57
C HIS A 28 -26.74 -8.57 3.57
N SER A 29 -26.88 -8.24 4.86
CA SER A 29 -26.04 -8.80 5.94
C SER A 29 -26.32 -10.29 6.15
N ASP A 30 -27.60 -10.68 6.15
CA ASP A 30 -28.00 -12.08 6.37
C ASP A 30 -27.56 -12.99 5.20
N GLU A 31 -27.61 -12.48 3.96
CA GLU A 31 -27.11 -13.18 2.77
C GLU A 31 -25.58 -13.31 2.77
N ALA A 32 -24.87 -12.29 3.25
CA ALA A 32 -23.41 -12.31 3.40
C ALA A 32 -22.95 -13.29 4.50
N GLU A 33 -23.66 -13.39 5.61
CA GLU A 33 -23.37 -14.37 6.67
C GLU A 33 -23.65 -15.81 6.21
N LYS A 34 -24.68 -16.03 5.39
CA LYS A 34 -24.97 -17.35 4.80
C LYS A 34 -23.87 -17.82 3.85
N LEU A 35 -23.31 -16.91 3.03
CA LEU A 35 -22.18 -17.20 2.15
C LEU A 35 -20.88 -17.48 2.93
N LEU A 36 -20.66 -16.81 4.06
CA LEU A 36 -19.52 -17.06 4.95
C LEU A 36 -19.64 -18.42 5.65
N ALA A 37 -20.85 -18.84 6.02
CA ALA A 37 -21.11 -20.17 6.58
C ALA A 37 -20.83 -21.30 5.57
N GLU A 38 -21.27 -21.15 4.31
CA GLU A 38 -21.00 -22.13 3.23
C GLU A 38 -19.51 -22.29 2.90
N LEU A 39 -18.72 -21.20 2.98
CA LEU A 39 -17.26 -21.25 2.77
C LEU A 39 -16.52 -21.93 3.93
N SER A 40 -17.03 -21.82 5.15
CA SER A 40 -16.43 -22.46 6.34
C SER A 40 -16.61 -23.98 6.36
N ALA A 41 -17.70 -24.50 5.76
CA ALA A 41 -17.99 -25.93 5.71
C ALA A 41 -17.14 -26.71 4.70
N ARG A 42 -16.38 -26.03 3.82
CA ARG A 42 -15.52 -26.67 2.80
C ARG A 42 -14.08 -26.92 3.28
N LYS A 43 -13.73 -26.53 4.51
CA LYS A 43 -12.44 -26.83 5.15
C LYS A 43 -12.62 -27.89 6.24
N GLY A 44 -12.65 -29.13 5.81
CA GLY A 44 -12.48 -30.27 6.70
C GLY A 44 -12.21 -31.50 5.85
N GLU A 45 -10.94 -31.92 5.78
CA GLU A 45 -10.46 -33.31 5.66
C GLU A 45 -8.93 -33.36 5.40
N GLY A 46 -8.21 -34.08 6.28
CA GLY A 46 -6.81 -34.57 6.15
C GLY A 46 -5.75 -33.66 6.79
N GLU A 47 -5.36 -33.76 8.07
CA GLU A 47 -4.67 -34.83 8.83
C GLU A 47 -3.28 -35.23 8.33
N GLY A 48 -2.29 -35.16 9.23
CA GLY A 48 -0.90 -35.59 9.05
C GLY A 48 0.01 -35.15 10.21
N GLU A 49 -0.09 -35.87 11.33
CA GLU A 49 0.73 -35.78 12.55
C GLU A 49 2.21 -36.19 12.32
N GLY A 50 3.11 -35.78 13.22
CA GLY A 50 4.47 -36.34 13.29
C GLY A 50 5.43 -35.58 14.21
N GLU A 51 5.51 -36.05 15.45
CA GLU A 51 6.31 -35.59 16.61
C GLU A 51 7.85 -35.66 16.43
N GLY A 52 8.60 -34.96 17.29
CA GLY A 52 10.01 -35.26 17.52
C GLY A 52 10.81 -34.21 18.29
N GLU A 53 11.06 -34.48 19.56
CA GLU A 53 11.75 -33.68 20.59
C GLU A 53 13.23 -33.37 20.32
N GLY A 54 13.79 -32.36 21.01
CA GLY A 54 15.23 -32.18 21.14
C GLY A 54 15.64 -30.90 21.86
N GLU A 55 15.90 -31.00 23.16
CA GLU A 55 16.48 -30.00 24.05
C GLU A 55 17.90 -29.57 23.61
N GLY A 56 18.33 -28.36 24.00
CA GLY A 56 19.76 -28.00 23.93
C GLY A 56 20.06 -26.51 24.05
N GLU A 57 20.47 -26.10 25.24
CA GLU A 57 21.07 -24.80 25.56
C GLU A 57 22.34 -24.52 24.73
N GLY A 58 22.64 -23.24 24.47
CA GLY A 58 23.92 -22.86 23.88
C GLY A 58 24.02 -21.38 23.51
N GLU A 59 24.62 -20.60 24.40
CA GLU A 59 25.16 -19.27 24.11
C GLU A 59 26.15 -19.34 22.94
N GLY A 60 26.05 -18.41 22.00
CA GLY A 60 26.99 -18.32 20.88
C GLY A 60 26.77 -17.06 20.06
N GLU A 61 27.65 -16.08 20.24
CA GLU A 61 27.85 -14.95 19.34
C GLU A 61 28.13 -15.49 17.93
N GLY A 62 27.12 -15.45 17.06
CA GLY A 62 27.20 -15.95 15.69
C GLY A 62 27.18 -14.81 14.69
N GLU A 63 28.32 -14.57 14.07
CA GLU A 63 28.47 -13.75 12.86
C GLU A 63 27.41 -14.17 11.83
N GLY A 64 26.44 -13.30 11.56
CA GLY A 64 25.36 -13.60 10.63
C GLY A 64 25.91 -13.82 9.21
N GLU A 65 25.74 -15.02 8.68
CA GLU A 65 26.08 -15.35 7.30
C GLU A 65 25.47 -14.32 6.32
N PRO A 66 26.17 -13.96 5.24
CA PRO A 66 25.64 -13.03 4.25
C PRO A 66 24.40 -13.65 3.59
N LYS A 67 23.21 -13.21 4.03
CA LYS A 67 21.95 -13.54 3.35
C LYS A 67 21.97 -12.94 1.95
N SER A 68 22.06 -13.78 0.93
CA SER A 68 21.96 -13.37 -0.47
C SER A 68 20.66 -12.61 -0.71
N THR A 69 20.69 -11.53 -1.49
CA THR A 69 19.51 -10.72 -1.86
C THR A 69 18.34 -11.59 -2.35
N VAL A 70 18.64 -12.68 -3.08
CA VAL A 70 17.64 -13.64 -3.57
C VAL A 70 16.90 -14.33 -2.42
N SER A 71 17.61 -14.69 -1.34
CA SER A 71 17.04 -15.35 -0.16
C SER A 71 16.17 -14.43 0.69
N VAL A 72 16.43 -13.12 0.68
CA VAL A 72 15.70 -12.12 1.46
C VAL A 72 14.29 -11.88 0.89
N PHE A 73 14.16 -11.87 -0.43
CA PHE A 73 12.89 -11.61 -1.12
C PHE A 73 12.19 -12.87 -1.60
N TYR A 74 12.75 -14.05 -1.35
CA TYR A 74 12.13 -15.31 -1.71
C TYR A 74 10.84 -15.53 -0.91
N LEU A 75 9.80 -16.00 -1.58
CA LEU A 75 8.51 -16.35 -1.01
C LEU A 75 8.16 -17.78 -1.41
N GLN A 76 7.63 -18.54 -0.46
CA GLN A 76 7.09 -19.87 -0.74
C GLN A 76 5.78 -19.76 -1.56
N PRO A 77 5.42 -20.78 -2.35
CA PRO A 77 4.19 -20.76 -3.17
C PRO A 77 2.92 -20.40 -2.38
N GLU A 78 2.79 -20.87 -1.14
CA GLU A 78 1.66 -20.60 -0.25
C GLU A 78 1.61 -19.13 0.17
N GLU A 79 2.77 -18.53 0.44
CA GLU A 79 2.89 -17.11 0.77
C GLU A 79 2.55 -16.24 -0.44
N VAL A 80 3.05 -16.61 -1.63
CA VAL A 80 2.70 -15.94 -2.88
C VAL A 80 1.20 -15.92 -3.08
N ASN A 81 0.54 -17.06 -2.90
CA ASN A 81 -0.92 -17.14 -3.01
C ASN A 81 -1.62 -16.24 -1.99
N THR A 82 -1.22 -16.31 -0.72
CA THR A 82 -1.80 -15.53 0.37
C THR A 82 -1.67 -14.02 0.13
N LEU A 83 -0.45 -13.56 -0.19
CA LEU A 83 -0.17 -12.16 -0.49
C LEU A 83 -0.93 -11.71 -1.75
N SER A 84 -1.12 -12.59 -2.73
CA SER A 84 -1.84 -12.23 -3.96
C SER A 84 -3.31 -11.92 -3.67
N HIS A 85 -3.93 -12.67 -2.76
CA HIS A 85 -5.30 -12.42 -2.31
C HIS A 85 -5.40 -11.14 -1.49
N GLN A 86 -4.45 -10.89 -0.57
CA GLN A 86 -4.40 -9.67 0.22
C GLN A 86 -4.25 -8.44 -0.67
N ALA A 87 -3.31 -8.48 -1.62
CA ALA A 87 -3.08 -7.40 -2.57
C ALA A 87 -4.31 -7.10 -3.44
N LYS A 88 -4.99 -8.14 -3.94
CA LYS A 88 -6.25 -7.97 -4.68
C LYS A 88 -7.38 -7.36 -3.84
N ARG A 89 -7.32 -7.47 -2.52
CA ARG A 89 -8.27 -6.87 -1.56
C ARG A 89 -7.91 -5.44 -1.13
N GLY A 90 -6.81 -4.88 -1.64
CA GLY A 90 -6.39 -3.51 -1.35
C GLY A 90 -5.15 -3.38 -0.49
N ASP A 91 -4.47 -4.48 -0.13
CA ASP A 91 -3.22 -4.41 0.61
C ASP A 91 -2.06 -3.98 -0.30
N GLY A 92 -1.57 -2.76 -0.12
CA GLY A 92 -0.45 -2.22 -0.88
C GLY A 92 0.90 -2.86 -0.54
N GLU A 93 1.11 -3.23 0.72
CA GLU A 93 2.36 -3.85 1.19
C GLU A 93 2.48 -5.27 0.63
N ALA A 94 1.39 -6.05 0.68
CA ALA A 94 1.37 -7.38 0.09
C ALA A 94 1.69 -7.34 -1.42
N GLY A 95 1.14 -6.37 -2.14
CA GLY A 95 1.45 -6.16 -3.56
C GLY A 95 2.91 -5.79 -3.78
N PHE A 96 3.49 -4.95 -2.92
CA PHE A 96 4.89 -4.54 -3.04
C PHE A 96 5.87 -5.67 -2.73
N ARG A 97 5.56 -6.52 -1.74
CA ARG A 97 6.33 -7.75 -1.46
C ARG A 97 6.33 -8.70 -2.66
N LEU A 98 5.19 -8.90 -3.31
CA LEU A 98 5.10 -9.70 -4.54
C LEU A 98 5.91 -9.08 -5.68
N PHE A 99 5.86 -7.76 -5.84
CA PHE A 99 6.73 -7.06 -6.78
C PHE A 99 8.21 -7.37 -6.53
N LEU A 100 8.68 -7.25 -5.28
CA LEU A 100 10.08 -7.53 -4.93
C LEU A 100 10.46 -8.99 -5.20
N TYR A 101 9.58 -9.93 -4.84
CA TYR A 101 9.78 -11.35 -5.10
C TYR A 101 9.95 -11.64 -6.61
N TYR A 102 9.03 -11.14 -7.43
CA TYR A 102 9.10 -11.36 -8.88
C TYR A 102 10.26 -10.61 -9.53
N LYS A 103 10.65 -9.45 -9.01
CA LYS A 103 11.77 -8.67 -9.55
C LYS A 103 13.15 -9.24 -9.19
N LEU A 104 13.32 -9.73 -7.96
CA LEU A 104 14.64 -10.01 -7.37
C LEU A 104 14.92 -11.49 -7.14
N SER A 105 13.89 -12.33 -7.00
CA SER A 105 14.06 -13.76 -6.70
C SER A 105 13.59 -14.66 -7.84
N ASN A 106 12.40 -14.39 -8.40
CA ASN A 106 11.83 -15.20 -9.48
C ASN A 106 12.19 -14.69 -10.88
N TYR A 107 12.55 -13.40 -11.01
CA TYR A 107 12.91 -12.72 -12.25
C TYR A 107 11.82 -12.76 -13.34
N ASP A 108 10.56 -12.60 -12.94
CA ASP A 108 9.40 -12.50 -13.83
C ASP A 108 9.01 -11.01 -13.99
N GLU A 109 9.49 -10.38 -15.07
CA GLU A 109 9.31 -8.95 -15.29
C GLU A 109 7.84 -8.57 -15.50
N GLU A 110 7.07 -9.42 -16.17
CA GLU A 110 5.65 -9.16 -16.45
C GLU A 110 4.86 -9.15 -15.14
N LYS A 111 5.01 -10.18 -14.31
CA LYS A 111 4.35 -10.22 -12.99
C LYS A 111 4.85 -9.13 -12.07
N SER A 112 6.16 -8.85 -12.08
CA SER A 112 6.74 -7.75 -11.32
C SER A 112 6.03 -6.42 -11.66
N SER A 113 5.91 -6.06 -12.94
CA SER A 113 5.24 -4.82 -13.36
C SER A 113 3.75 -4.81 -12.98
N GLN A 114 3.05 -5.94 -13.12
CA GLN A 114 1.65 -6.06 -12.71
C GLN A 114 1.47 -5.81 -11.20
N TRP A 115 2.30 -6.45 -10.36
CA TRP A 115 2.23 -6.28 -8.91
C TRP A 115 2.65 -4.89 -8.45
N LEU A 116 3.61 -4.25 -9.13
CA LEU A 116 3.97 -2.86 -8.88
C LEU A 116 2.78 -1.93 -9.10
N LYS A 117 2.05 -2.09 -10.22
CA LYS A 117 0.85 -1.32 -10.53
C LYS A 117 -0.25 -1.54 -9.49
N ILE A 118 -0.48 -2.79 -9.07
CA ILE A 118 -1.46 -3.11 -8.02
C ILE A 118 -1.07 -2.45 -6.69
N ALA A 119 0.18 -2.58 -6.26
CA ALA A 119 0.68 -1.98 -5.02
C ALA A 119 0.53 -0.45 -5.02
N ALA A 120 0.90 0.20 -6.13
CA ALA A 120 0.78 1.64 -6.30
C ALA A 120 -0.68 2.11 -6.25
N ASN A 121 -1.59 1.37 -6.90
CA ASN A 121 -3.04 1.64 -6.89
C ASN A 121 -3.65 1.45 -5.50
N ASN A 122 -3.13 0.51 -4.71
CA ASN A 122 -3.51 0.28 -3.32
C ASN A 122 -2.90 1.30 -2.33
N GLY A 123 -2.16 2.31 -2.81
CA GLY A 123 -1.65 3.39 -1.96
C GLY A 123 -0.25 3.16 -1.40
N HIS A 124 0.47 2.11 -1.82
CA HIS A 124 1.83 1.88 -1.32
C HIS A 124 2.82 2.94 -1.82
N ALA A 125 3.28 3.81 -0.93
CA ALA A 125 4.03 5.02 -1.30
C ALA A 125 5.31 4.74 -2.11
N THR A 126 6.11 3.73 -1.73
CA THR A 126 7.32 3.35 -2.49
C THR A 126 6.97 2.78 -3.87
N ALA A 127 5.84 2.10 -4.00
CA ALA A 127 5.38 1.57 -5.28
C ALA A 127 4.94 2.69 -6.21
N GLN A 128 4.24 3.70 -5.68
CA GLN A 128 3.85 4.89 -6.44
C GLN A 128 5.06 5.65 -6.98
N TYR A 129 6.08 5.86 -6.15
CA TYR A 129 7.33 6.51 -6.58
C TYR A 129 8.06 5.69 -7.65
N ARG A 130 8.19 4.38 -7.44
CA ARG A 130 8.86 3.50 -8.41
C ARG A 130 8.14 3.47 -9.76
N LEU A 131 6.81 3.37 -9.76
CA LEU A 131 6.01 3.41 -10.98
C LEU A 131 6.13 4.76 -11.69
N TYR A 132 6.17 5.87 -10.94
CA TYR A 132 6.45 7.19 -11.50
C TYR A 132 7.81 7.24 -12.23
N VAL A 133 8.87 6.69 -11.62
CA VAL A 133 10.21 6.66 -12.23
C VAL A 133 10.22 5.80 -13.49
N GLU A 134 9.61 4.61 -13.45
CA GLU A 134 9.53 3.72 -14.60
C GLU A 134 8.79 4.37 -15.79
N LEU A 135 7.69 5.07 -15.52
CA LEU A 135 6.94 5.81 -16.55
C LEU A 135 7.73 7.00 -17.10
N GLN A 136 8.54 7.67 -16.28
CA GLN A 136 9.46 8.72 -16.76
C GLN A 136 10.53 8.15 -17.69
N GLU A 137 11.13 7.02 -17.33
CA GLU A 137 12.16 6.34 -18.13
C GLU A 137 11.60 5.83 -19.46
N GLN A 138 10.35 5.37 -19.48
CA GLN A 138 9.64 4.94 -20.69
C GLN A 138 9.17 6.12 -21.57
N GLY A 139 9.27 7.37 -21.08
CA GLY A 139 8.79 8.56 -21.78
C GLY A 139 7.28 8.78 -21.70
N GLU A 140 6.57 8.03 -20.86
CA GLU A 140 5.12 8.11 -20.64
C GLU A 140 4.75 9.28 -19.73
N THR A 141 5.08 10.50 -20.18
CA THR A 141 4.99 11.74 -19.40
C THR A 141 3.60 12.04 -18.85
N LYS A 142 2.52 11.63 -19.55
CA LYS A 142 1.14 11.86 -19.09
C LYS A 142 0.83 11.05 -17.84
N GLU A 143 1.05 9.73 -17.88
CA GLU A 143 0.76 8.84 -16.75
C GLU A 143 1.71 9.13 -15.57
N ALA A 144 2.98 9.42 -15.84
CA ALA A 144 3.93 9.86 -14.82
C ALA A 144 3.41 11.11 -14.08
N ASN A 145 2.86 12.10 -14.81
CA ASN A 145 2.30 13.30 -14.19
C ASN A 145 1.06 13.00 -13.32
N GLU A 146 0.24 12.03 -13.70
CA GLU A 146 -0.91 11.61 -12.88
C GLU A 146 -0.45 11.00 -11.54
N TRP A 147 0.58 10.15 -11.58
CA TRP A 147 1.21 9.60 -10.37
C TRP A 147 1.87 10.67 -9.51
N LEU A 148 2.54 11.64 -10.13
CA LEU A 148 3.11 12.77 -9.42
C LEU A 148 2.04 13.57 -8.66
N GLN A 149 0.86 13.78 -9.24
CA GLN A 149 -0.25 14.44 -8.52
C GLN A 149 -0.73 13.62 -7.32
N LYS A 150 -0.82 12.29 -7.46
CA LYS A 150 -1.19 11.40 -6.33
C LYS A 150 -0.16 11.48 -5.19
N ILE A 151 1.14 11.42 -5.52
CA ILE A 151 2.24 11.56 -4.55
C ILE A 151 2.17 12.94 -3.87
N LYS A 152 1.93 13.99 -4.66
CA LYS A 152 1.81 15.36 -4.13
C LYS A 152 0.62 15.54 -3.19
N LEU A 153 -0.51 14.89 -3.48
CA LEU A 153 -1.67 14.88 -2.60
C LEU A 153 -1.34 14.19 -1.26
N ALA A 154 -0.70 13.03 -1.30
CA ALA A 154 -0.25 12.34 -0.10
C ALA A 154 0.75 13.17 0.71
N ALA A 155 1.72 13.81 0.05
CA ALA A 155 2.69 14.71 0.69
C ALA A 155 2.03 15.96 1.30
N SER A 156 0.89 16.41 0.75
CA SER A 156 0.13 17.53 1.30
C SER A 156 -0.54 17.19 2.63
N ASN A 157 -0.87 15.91 2.85
CA ASN A 157 -1.36 15.39 4.14
C ASN A 157 -0.26 15.19 5.19
N ASN A 158 0.96 15.70 4.93
CA ASN A 158 2.11 15.66 5.83
C ASN A 158 2.65 14.25 6.11
N ASP A 159 2.40 13.30 5.20
CA ASP A 159 3.06 12.00 5.17
C ASP A 159 4.54 12.19 4.80
N SER A 160 5.44 11.78 5.69
CA SER A 160 6.88 12.03 5.53
C SER A 160 7.50 11.21 4.41
N SER A 161 7.02 9.98 4.20
CA SER A 161 7.45 9.13 3.09
C SER A 161 7.02 9.74 1.76
N ALA A 162 5.76 10.19 1.67
CA ALA A 162 5.26 10.85 0.47
C ALA A 162 6.00 12.16 0.15
N ILE A 163 6.33 12.96 1.17
CA ILE A 163 7.16 14.16 0.99
C ILE A 163 8.56 13.76 0.49
N TRP A 164 9.19 12.73 1.07
CA TRP A 164 10.50 12.25 0.63
C TRP A 164 10.47 11.79 -0.84
N PHE A 165 9.44 11.05 -1.25
CA PHE A 165 9.27 10.66 -2.65
C PHE A 165 9.08 11.86 -3.57
N LEU A 166 8.27 12.85 -3.16
CA LEU A 166 8.05 14.07 -3.94
C LEU A 166 9.33 14.89 -4.13
N VAL A 167 10.19 14.99 -3.11
CA VAL A 167 11.51 15.63 -3.21
C VAL A 167 12.34 14.94 -4.30
N ASN A 168 12.37 13.61 -4.30
CA ASN A 168 13.11 12.86 -5.32
C ASN A 168 12.47 12.95 -6.72
N CYS A 169 11.15 13.01 -6.83
CA CYS A 169 10.48 13.29 -8.11
C CYS A 169 10.95 14.62 -8.71
N TYR A 170 10.94 15.70 -7.93
CA TYR A 170 11.41 17.01 -8.39
C TYR A 170 12.91 17.04 -8.67
N LYS A 171 13.72 16.32 -7.88
CA LYS A 171 15.15 16.15 -8.12
C LYS A 171 15.41 15.50 -9.48
N ASN A 172 14.70 14.41 -9.80
CA ASN A 172 14.85 13.69 -11.07
C ASN A 172 14.40 14.52 -12.27
N GLN A 173 13.45 15.45 -12.09
CA GLN A 173 13.05 16.42 -13.13
C GLN A 173 14.05 17.57 -13.31
N GLY A 174 15.10 17.65 -12.48
CA GLY A 174 16.00 18.81 -12.42
C GLY A 174 15.36 20.04 -11.76
N ASN A 175 14.17 19.92 -11.17
CA ASN A 175 13.48 21.02 -10.51
C ASN A 175 13.95 21.18 -9.07
N LYS A 176 15.18 21.68 -8.90
CA LYS A 176 15.85 21.81 -7.61
C LYS A 176 15.14 22.75 -6.64
N LYS A 177 14.54 23.84 -7.14
CA LYS A 177 13.86 24.84 -6.32
C LYS A 177 12.68 24.21 -5.59
N GLU A 178 11.84 23.47 -6.30
CA GLU A 178 10.69 22.79 -5.74
C GLU A 178 11.12 21.64 -4.83
N ALA A 179 12.17 20.88 -5.22
CA ALA A 179 12.74 19.84 -4.38
C ALA A 179 13.19 20.38 -3.01
N LEU A 180 13.90 21.52 -2.99
CA LEU A 180 14.35 22.17 -1.75
C LEU A 180 13.19 22.63 -0.87
N GLN A 181 12.15 23.25 -1.45
CA GLN A 181 10.98 23.68 -0.70
C GLN A 181 10.32 22.51 0.05
N TRP A 182 10.15 21.38 -0.63
CA TRP A 182 9.57 20.18 -0.02
C TRP A 182 10.53 19.50 0.95
N ALA A 183 11.85 19.56 0.73
CA ALA A 183 12.84 19.02 1.67
C ALA A 183 12.85 19.79 3.00
N TYR A 184 12.69 21.12 2.97
CA TYR A 184 12.49 21.90 4.20
C TYR A 184 11.18 21.55 4.91
N LYS A 185 10.11 21.28 4.16
CA LYS A 185 8.85 20.79 4.73
C LYS A 185 9.02 19.41 5.37
N LEU A 186 9.80 18.52 4.76
CA LEU A 186 10.16 17.22 5.33
C LEU A 186 10.92 17.38 6.65
N LYS A 187 11.89 18.30 6.69
CA LYS A 187 12.67 18.60 7.90
C LYS A 187 11.79 19.07 9.06
N ALA A 188 10.71 19.79 8.75
CA ALA A 188 9.74 20.26 9.73
C ALA A 188 8.63 19.23 10.04
N SER A 189 8.64 18.05 9.41
CA SER A 189 7.64 17.01 9.65
C SER A 189 7.89 16.30 10.98
N LYS A 190 6.92 15.49 11.41
CA LYS A 190 7.05 14.66 12.63
C LYS A 190 8.16 13.60 12.52
N GLN A 191 8.51 13.20 11.29
CA GLN A 191 9.49 12.16 10.98
C GLN A 191 10.37 12.63 9.81
N PRO A 192 11.41 13.44 10.07
CA PRO A 192 12.24 14.00 9.02
C PRO A 192 13.19 12.93 8.44
N LEU A 193 12.69 12.13 7.50
CA LEU A 193 13.45 11.07 6.81
C LEU A 193 14.61 11.67 6.01
N ASP A 194 15.84 11.48 6.47
CA ASP A 194 17.09 11.92 5.81
C ASP A 194 17.05 13.35 5.25
N ALA A 195 16.25 14.24 5.86
CA ALA A 195 15.92 15.53 5.28
C ALA A 195 17.16 16.43 5.17
N ASP A 196 18.04 16.39 6.18
CA ASP A 196 19.28 17.16 6.18
C ASP A 196 20.23 16.74 5.07
N ARG A 197 20.37 15.43 4.84
CA ARG A 197 21.16 14.89 3.73
C ARG A 197 20.60 15.35 2.38
N LEU A 198 19.28 15.28 2.19
CA LEU A 198 18.63 15.74 0.95
C LEU A 198 18.85 17.23 0.70
N ILE A 199 18.73 18.07 1.73
CA ILE A 199 18.99 19.51 1.64
C ILE A 199 20.44 19.77 1.28
N GLU A 200 21.37 19.04 1.88
CA GLU A 200 22.80 19.16 1.60
C GLU A 200 23.14 18.75 0.15
N GLU A 201 22.62 17.62 -0.33
CA GLU A 201 22.77 17.18 -1.72
C GLU A 201 22.26 18.26 -2.70
N LEU A 202 21.04 18.75 -2.48
CA LEU A 202 20.39 19.74 -3.36
C LEU A 202 21.09 21.11 -3.37
N THR A 203 21.79 21.47 -2.29
CA THR A 203 22.54 22.74 -2.19
C THR A 203 23.98 22.63 -2.69
N LYS A 204 24.62 21.45 -2.59
CA LYS A 204 26.00 21.23 -3.06
C LYS A 204 26.13 21.20 -4.58
N GLU A 205 25.12 20.76 -5.31
CA GLU A 205 25.10 20.76 -6.79
C GLU A 205 24.98 22.17 -7.42
N GLN A 206 25.32 23.24 -6.69
CA GLN A 206 25.38 24.62 -7.19
C GLN A 206 26.77 25.05 -7.71
N LYS A 207 27.75 24.14 -7.78
CA LYS A 207 29.09 24.42 -8.29
C LYS A 207 29.30 23.93 -9.71
#